data_AF-A0A8H8A4M8-F1
#
_entry.id   AF-A0A8H8A4M8-F1
#
_cell.length_a   1.000
_cell.length_b   1.000
_cell.length_c   1.000
_cell.angle_alpha   90.00
_cell.angle_beta   90.00
_cell.angle_gamma   90.00
#
_symmetry.space_group_name_H-M   'P 1'
#
loop_
_entity.id
_entity.type
_entity.pdbx_description
1 polymer ?
#
loop_
_entity_poly.entity_id
_entity_poly.type
_entity_poly.pdbx_seq_one_letter_code
_entity_poly.pdbx_strand_id
1 'polypeptide(L)'
;MEKYTKWRDPGTGLAPFLQNSYEIPDQRFFFFLFGPILFLIRHLFIFILFTTYFIFIHTLLSPVLQPIFPKVIHLIKKMFIGIVLVLCGIFPAYSQTKNISAEPKPKDIIISCCCSPLDILYLTFKYNPIFTISFSNTLLVEHVSGIKAMFYMLSTPKKPVHEHNTTLDNLSKLYPNRIISVFPEGTTSNGRGLLLFTQSLQSSAPQTRIFPLSIKYNLYLTTPHPGSLFTFLFRLTFKLSHKIHIKISKTPIILSNYKEVDEITSLSLSKLSKVPRLNLGIDEKITFLKAWKTRQKN
;
A
#
# COMPACT_ATOMS: atom_id res chain seq x y z
N MET A 1 -22.63 21.55 -2.31
CA MET A 1 -21.33 20.84 -2.30
C MET A 1 -20.52 21.06 -1.01
N GLU A 2 -21.13 21.56 0.08
CA GLU A 2 -20.45 22.00 1.31
C GLU A 2 -20.24 20.90 2.38
N LYS A 3 -20.79 19.70 2.16
CA LYS A 3 -21.01 18.70 3.22
C LYS A 3 -19.75 18.00 3.77
N TYR A 4 -18.60 18.12 3.10
CA TYR A 4 -17.31 17.57 3.55
C TYR A 4 -16.18 18.60 3.50
N THR A 5 -16.51 19.90 3.52
CA THR A 5 -15.52 20.99 3.50
C THR A 5 -14.58 20.92 4.71
N LYS A 6 -15.07 20.46 5.86
CA LYS A 6 -14.25 20.27 7.08
C LYS A 6 -13.05 19.35 6.90
N TRP A 7 -13.15 18.34 6.01
CA TRP A 7 -12.05 17.41 5.72
C TRP A 7 -11.36 17.71 4.40
N ARG A 8 -11.39 18.99 4.00
CA ARG A 8 -10.51 19.53 2.97
C ARG A 8 -9.31 20.17 3.64
N ASP A 9 -8.15 19.94 3.06
CA ASP A 9 -6.95 20.62 3.48
C ASP A 9 -7.10 22.13 3.19
N PRO A 10 -6.91 23.01 4.18
CA PRO A 10 -7.16 24.45 4.02
C PRO A 10 -6.17 25.11 3.06
N GLY A 11 -4.94 24.61 2.98
CA GLY A 11 -3.91 25.17 2.10
C GLY A 11 -4.11 24.81 0.62
N THR A 12 -4.51 23.56 0.35
CA THR A 12 -4.61 23.04 -1.03
C THR A 12 -6.04 22.87 -1.54
N GLY A 13 -7.05 22.94 -0.67
CA GLY A 13 -8.46 22.68 -1.00
C GLY A 13 -8.78 21.21 -1.33
N LEU A 14 -7.80 20.31 -1.19
CA LEU A 14 -7.92 18.89 -1.54
C LEU A 14 -8.67 18.10 -0.46
N ALA A 15 -9.53 17.17 -0.88
CA ALA A 15 -10.24 16.26 0.00
C ALA A 15 -9.64 14.84 -0.13
N PRO A 16 -8.65 14.44 0.69
CA PRO A 16 -7.92 13.18 0.49
C PRO A 16 -8.75 11.93 0.84
N PHE A 17 -9.87 12.09 1.52
CA PHE A 17 -10.70 10.97 1.96
C PHE A 17 -11.88 10.68 1.01
N LEU A 18 -12.08 11.51 -0.02
CA LEU A 18 -13.13 11.29 -1.01
C LEU A 18 -12.65 10.39 -2.14
N GLN A 19 -13.56 9.53 -2.61
CA GLN A 19 -13.27 8.56 -3.65
C GLN A 19 -13.17 9.30 -4.98
N ASN A 20 -12.14 8.98 -5.76
CA ASN A 20 -12.06 9.47 -7.13
C ASN A 20 -13.11 8.76 -8.00
N SER A 21 -13.72 9.52 -8.91
CA SER A 21 -14.66 8.99 -9.89
C SER A 21 -14.03 7.87 -10.71
N TYR A 22 -14.80 6.83 -10.97
CA TYR A 22 -14.37 5.75 -11.86
C TYR A 22 -14.30 6.25 -13.30
N GLU A 23 -13.14 6.06 -13.93
CA GLU A 23 -12.93 6.45 -15.33
C GLU A 23 -13.48 5.34 -16.25
N ILE A 24 -14.62 5.60 -16.88
CA ILE A 24 -15.16 4.72 -17.93
C ILE A 24 -14.45 5.09 -19.24
N PRO A 25 -13.88 4.12 -19.99
CA PRO A 25 -13.25 4.38 -21.27
C PRO A 25 -14.24 4.94 -22.31
N ASP A 26 -13.73 5.70 -23.29
CA ASP A 26 -14.56 6.34 -24.33
C ASP A 26 -15.39 5.33 -25.14
N GLN A 27 -14.87 4.11 -25.34
CA GLN A 27 -15.57 3.00 -26.01
C GLN A 27 -16.54 2.28 -25.07
N ARG A 28 -17.56 3.00 -24.59
CA ARG A 28 -18.50 2.51 -23.57
C ARG A 28 -19.21 1.21 -23.97
N PHE A 29 -19.61 1.07 -25.24
CA PHE A 29 -20.33 -0.11 -25.72
C PHE A 29 -19.49 -1.39 -25.66
N PHE A 30 -18.24 -1.32 -26.15
CA PHE A 30 -17.29 -2.43 -26.07
C PHE A 30 -17.05 -2.83 -24.61
N PHE A 31 -16.84 -1.84 -23.74
CA PHE A 31 -16.61 -2.09 -22.32
C PHE A 31 -17.84 -2.66 -21.59
N PHE A 32 -19.04 -2.27 -22.00
CA PHE A 32 -20.27 -2.76 -21.42
C PHE A 32 -20.51 -4.24 -21.74
N LEU A 33 -20.18 -4.67 -22.96
CA LEU A 33 -20.33 -6.06 -23.39
C LEU A 33 -19.18 -6.96 -22.88
N PHE A 34 -17.93 -6.55 -23.10
CA PHE A 34 -16.77 -7.39 -22.79
C PHE A 34 -16.27 -7.25 -21.36
N GLY A 35 -16.53 -6.13 -20.69
CA GLY A 35 -16.10 -5.89 -19.31
C GLY A 35 -16.64 -6.93 -18.32
N PRO A 36 -17.95 -7.25 -18.31
CA PRO A 36 -18.51 -8.30 -17.45
C PRO A 36 -17.91 -9.68 -17.73
N ILE A 37 -17.71 -10.04 -19.00
CA ILE A 37 -17.11 -11.32 -19.40
C ILE A 37 -15.67 -11.40 -18.88
N LEU A 38 -14.88 -10.36 -19.12
CA LEU A 38 -13.50 -10.24 -18.63
C LEU A 38 -13.45 -10.33 -17.09
N PHE A 39 -14.34 -9.62 -16.41
CA PHE A 39 -14.47 -9.64 -14.96
C PHE A 39 -14.73 -11.05 -14.44
N LEU A 40 -15.68 -11.78 -15.02
CA LEU A 40 -16.04 -13.15 -14.61
C LEU A 40 -14.87 -14.12 -14.83
N ILE A 41 -14.26 -14.09 -16.02
CA ILE A 41 -13.13 -14.96 -16.36
C ILE A 41 -11.95 -14.71 -15.42
N ARG A 42 -11.58 -13.43 -15.21
CA ARG A 42 -10.47 -13.08 -14.30
C ARG A 42 -10.75 -13.48 -12.87
N HIS A 43 -11.97 -13.26 -12.37
CA HIS A 43 -12.34 -13.67 -11.02
C HIS A 43 -12.26 -15.18 -10.83
N LEU A 44 -12.71 -15.96 -11.82
CA LEU A 44 -12.58 -17.41 -11.80
C LEU A 44 -11.11 -17.84 -11.68
N PHE A 45 -10.23 -17.29 -12.53
CA PHE A 45 -8.79 -17.62 -12.47
C PHE A 45 -8.10 -17.13 -11.19
N ILE A 46 -8.42 -15.93 -10.72
CA ILE A 46 -7.89 -15.41 -9.44
C ILE A 46 -8.34 -16.30 -8.28
N PHE A 47 -9.60 -16.76 -8.29
CA PHE A 47 -10.12 -17.66 -7.27
C PHE A 47 -9.40 -19.02 -7.29
N ILE A 48 -9.23 -19.62 -8.48
CA ILE A 48 -8.47 -20.88 -8.64
C ILE A 48 -7.02 -20.71 -8.14
N LEU A 49 -6.36 -19.61 -8.51
CA LEU A 49 -5.00 -19.32 -8.04
C LEU A 49 -4.91 -19.09 -6.53
N PHE A 50 -5.90 -18.43 -5.95
CA PHE A 50 -5.96 -18.21 -4.50
C PHE A 50 -6.11 -19.53 -3.75
N THR A 51 -7.06 -20.38 -4.18
CA THR A 51 -7.29 -21.70 -3.58
C THR A 51 -6.07 -22.60 -3.73
N THR A 52 -5.46 -22.65 -4.92
CA THR A 52 -4.23 -23.43 -5.14
C THR A 52 -3.05 -22.91 -4.33
N TYR A 53 -2.88 -21.60 -4.21
CA TYR A 53 -1.85 -21.01 -3.34
C TYR A 53 -2.05 -21.41 -1.88
N PHE A 54 -3.28 -21.37 -1.37
CA PHE A 54 -3.55 -21.71 0.03
C PHE A 54 -3.34 -23.21 0.33
N ILE A 55 -3.83 -24.09 -0.55
CA ILE A 55 -3.76 -25.55 -0.37
C ILE A 55 -2.35 -26.09 -0.67
N PHE A 56 -1.70 -25.64 -1.74
CA PHE A 56 -0.41 -26.22 -2.13
C PHE A 56 0.76 -25.42 -1.57
N ILE A 57 0.76 -24.09 -1.68
CA ILE A 57 1.94 -23.31 -1.30
C ILE A 57 1.98 -23.00 0.19
N HIS A 58 0.87 -22.54 0.76
CA HIS A 58 0.83 -22.12 2.17
C HIS A 58 0.81 -23.32 3.12
N THR A 59 -0.08 -24.29 2.89
CA THR A 59 -0.27 -25.41 3.84
C THR A 59 0.67 -26.58 3.60
N LEU A 60 0.93 -26.99 2.34
CA LEU A 60 1.81 -28.13 2.06
C LEU A 60 3.29 -27.72 1.91
N LEU A 61 3.58 -26.80 1.00
CA LEU A 61 4.96 -26.55 0.55
C LEU A 61 5.78 -25.67 1.50
N SER A 62 5.19 -24.60 2.04
CA SER A 62 5.92 -23.66 2.90
C SER A 62 6.45 -24.31 4.18
N PRO A 63 5.68 -25.11 4.95
CA PRO A 63 6.21 -25.70 6.19
C PRO A 63 7.39 -26.64 5.97
N VAL A 64 7.37 -27.40 4.86
CA VAL A 64 8.39 -28.41 4.55
C VAL A 64 9.62 -27.80 3.87
N LEU A 65 9.43 -26.99 2.83
CA LEU A 65 10.54 -26.50 2.01
C LEU A 65 11.09 -25.14 2.43
N GLN A 66 10.37 -24.34 3.22
CA GLN A 66 10.89 -23.05 3.67
C GLN A 66 12.15 -23.17 4.57
N PRO A 67 12.26 -24.13 5.50
CA PRO A 67 13.50 -24.30 6.27
C PRO A 67 14.66 -24.85 5.41
N ILE A 68 14.37 -25.64 4.38
CA ILE A 68 15.39 -26.32 3.56
C ILE A 68 15.87 -25.43 2.40
N PHE A 69 14.93 -24.86 1.64
CA PHE A 69 15.19 -24.07 0.43
C PHE A 69 14.38 -22.76 0.41
N PRO A 70 14.71 -21.78 1.28
CA PRO A 70 13.94 -20.55 1.42
C PRO A 70 13.89 -19.72 0.11
N LYS A 71 14.98 -19.75 -0.69
CA LYS A 71 15.06 -19.03 -1.97
C LYS A 71 14.06 -19.58 -3.01
N VAL A 72 13.90 -20.90 -3.07
CA VAL A 72 12.99 -21.57 -4.01
C VAL A 72 11.54 -21.23 -3.66
N ILE A 73 11.18 -21.31 -2.37
CA ILE A 73 9.83 -20.94 -1.91
C ILE A 73 9.54 -19.45 -2.19
N HIS A 74 10.53 -18.59 -1.99
CA HIS A 74 10.38 -17.17 -2.33
C HIS A 74 10.15 -16.96 -3.83
N LEU A 75 10.88 -17.66 -4.71
CA LEU A 75 10.67 -17.62 -6.16
C LEU A 75 9.25 -18.08 -6.53
N ILE A 76 8.78 -19.19 -5.97
CA ILE A 76 7.43 -19.71 -6.21
C ILE A 76 6.38 -18.68 -5.77
N LYS A 77 6.47 -18.16 -4.54
CA LYS A 77 5.57 -17.10 -4.04
C LYS A 77 5.58 -15.88 -4.96
N LYS A 78 6.75 -15.46 -5.45
CA LYS A 78 6.89 -14.36 -6.41
C LYS A 78 6.19 -14.66 -7.75
N MET A 79 6.30 -15.87 -8.27
CA MET A 79 5.59 -16.28 -9.50
C MET A 79 4.07 -16.19 -9.32
N PHE A 80 3.53 -16.73 -8.21
CA PHE A 80 2.10 -16.65 -7.91
C PHE A 80 1.60 -15.20 -7.88
N ILE A 81 2.29 -14.31 -7.16
CA ILE A 81 1.91 -12.90 -7.10
C ILE A 81 2.05 -12.22 -8.48
N GLY A 82 3.09 -12.57 -9.24
CA GLY A 82 3.27 -12.09 -10.60
C GLY A 82 2.10 -12.45 -11.52
N ILE A 83 1.61 -13.69 -11.46
CA ILE A 83 0.45 -14.14 -12.22
C ILE A 83 -0.81 -13.39 -11.76
N VAL A 84 -1.00 -13.20 -10.45
CA VAL A 84 -2.13 -12.40 -9.92
C VAL A 84 -2.09 -10.96 -10.45
N LEU A 85 -0.92 -10.31 -10.48
CA LEU A 85 -0.78 -8.98 -11.05
C LEU A 85 -1.16 -8.94 -12.54
N VAL A 86 -0.70 -9.92 -13.32
CA VAL A 86 -1.02 -10.03 -14.75
C VAL A 86 -2.53 -10.24 -14.97
N LEU A 87 -3.18 -11.10 -14.17
CA LEU A 87 -4.64 -11.29 -14.22
C LEU A 87 -5.39 -10.01 -13.85
N CYS A 88 -4.85 -9.20 -12.93
CA CYS A 88 -5.37 -7.88 -12.61
C CYS A 88 -5.08 -6.83 -13.70
N GLY A 89 -4.49 -7.19 -14.84
CA GLY A 89 -4.15 -6.27 -15.93
C GLY A 89 -2.92 -5.41 -15.66
N ILE A 90 -2.09 -5.79 -14.69
CA ILE A 90 -0.86 -5.08 -14.32
C ILE A 90 0.33 -5.87 -14.84
N PHE A 91 1.04 -5.32 -15.80
CA PHE A 91 2.22 -5.96 -16.37
C PHE A 91 3.50 -5.43 -15.70
N PRO A 92 4.24 -6.26 -14.93
CA PRO A 92 5.41 -5.81 -14.18
C PRO A 92 6.53 -5.25 -15.07
N ALA A 93 6.64 -5.73 -16.31
CA ALA A 93 7.67 -5.33 -17.27
C ALA A 93 7.55 -3.88 -17.76
N TYR A 94 6.37 -3.26 -17.65
CA TYR A 94 6.16 -1.87 -18.09
C TYR A 94 6.55 -0.83 -17.02
N SER A 95 6.99 -1.28 -15.84
CA SER A 95 7.51 -0.40 -14.80
C SER A 95 8.90 0.12 -15.22
N GLN A 96 8.91 1.22 -15.97
CA GLN A 96 10.13 1.92 -16.38
C GLN A 96 10.90 2.45 -15.17
N THR A 97 11.78 1.64 -14.59
CA THR A 97 12.88 2.12 -13.76
C THR A 97 14.02 2.57 -14.68
N LYS A 98 13.81 3.67 -15.41
CA LYS A 98 14.94 4.38 -16.04
C LYS A 98 15.71 5.07 -14.92
N ASN A 99 16.77 4.41 -14.43
CA ASN A 99 18.05 4.95 -13.96
C ASN A 99 18.65 4.06 -12.87
N ILE A 100 19.97 3.91 -12.93
CA ILE A 100 20.85 3.23 -11.96
C ILE A 100 20.59 3.83 -10.57
N SER A 101 19.74 3.19 -9.77
CA SER A 101 19.42 3.58 -8.40
C SER A 101 19.98 2.54 -7.44
N ALA A 102 20.45 2.96 -6.27
CA ALA A 102 20.81 2.04 -5.21
C ALA A 102 19.57 1.21 -4.83
N GLU A 103 19.65 -0.11 -4.98
CA GLU A 103 18.54 -0.99 -4.63
C GLU A 103 18.44 -1.15 -3.10
N PRO A 104 17.21 -1.16 -2.54
CA PRO A 104 17.00 -1.48 -1.13
C PRO A 104 17.58 -2.86 -0.80
N LYS A 105 18.34 -2.92 0.28
CA LYS A 105 18.95 -4.14 0.82
C LYS A 105 18.26 -4.55 2.12
N PRO A 106 18.47 -5.79 2.60
CA PRO A 106 18.04 -6.18 3.95
C PRO A 106 18.43 -5.14 5.02
N LYS A 107 17.57 -4.97 6.04
CA LYS A 107 17.62 -3.93 7.09
C LYS A 107 17.27 -2.51 6.64
N ASP A 108 17.11 -2.24 5.35
CA ASP A 108 16.62 -0.95 4.90
C ASP A 108 15.10 -0.83 5.12
N ILE A 109 14.63 0.41 5.21
CA ILE A 109 13.21 0.75 5.35
C ILE A 109 12.73 1.34 4.03
N ILE A 110 11.66 0.79 3.46
CA ILE A 110 10.94 1.39 2.34
C ILE A 110 9.73 2.14 2.90
N ILE A 111 9.60 3.41 2.55
CA ILE A 111 8.39 4.19 2.84
C ILE A 111 7.60 4.44 1.57
N SER A 112 6.29 4.31 1.63
CA SER A 112 5.41 4.55 0.49
C SER A 112 4.09 5.16 0.93
N CYS A 113 3.39 5.79 -0.01
CA CYS A 113 2.04 6.28 0.24
C CYS A 113 1.10 5.10 0.50
N CYS A 114 0.09 5.31 1.34
CA CYS A 114 -0.93 4.31 1.64
C CYS A 114 -2.19 4.63 0.83
N CYS A 115 -2.37 3.99 -0.33
CA CYS A 115 -3.44 4.35 -1.26
C CYS A 115 -4.37 3.18 -1.58
N SER A 116 -3.86 1.97 -1.79
CA SER A 116 -4.70 0.80 -2.07
C SER A 116 -4.00 -0.54 -1.78
N PRO A 117 -4.78 -1.64 -1.65
CA PRO A 117 -4.27 -3.02 -1.62
C PRO A 117 -3.23 -3.37 -2.70
N LEU A 118 -3.26 -2.67 -3.84
CA LEU A 118 -2.31 -2.83 -4.93
C LEU A 118 -0.87 -2.51 -4.50
N ASP A 119 -0.69 -1.53 -3.61
CA ASP A 119 0.61 -1.13 -3.07
C ASP A 119 1.29 -2.33 -2.38
N ILE A 120 0.52 -3.04 -1.55
CA ILE A 120 0.97 -4.26 -0.85
C ILE A 120 1.32 -5.36 -1.84
N LEU A 121 0.46 -5.62 -2.84
CA LEU A 121 0.71 -6.65 -3.85
C LEU A 121 2.01 -6.38 -4.62
N TYR A 122 2.21 -5.14 -5.06
CA TYR A 122 3.41 -4.75 -5.79
C TYR A 122 4.67 -4.84 -4.93
N LEU A 123 4.63 -4.33 -3.69
CA LEU A 123 5.76 -4.39 -2.76
C LEU A 123 6.10 -5.84 -2.42
N THR A 124 5.10 -6.70 -2.23
CA THR A 124 5.30 -8.13 -1.98
C THR A 124 5.96 -8.80 -3.19
N PHE A 125 5.53 -8.48 -4.41
CA PHE A 125 6.13 -9.01 -5.64
C PHE A 125 7.59 -8.59 -5.83
N LYS A 126 7.90 -7.31 -5.60
CA LYS A 126 9.23 -6.76 -5.92
C LYS A 126 10.25 -7.01 -4.81
N TYR A 127 9.88 -6.82 -3.55
CA TYR A 127 10.82 -6.81 -2.42
C TYR A 127 10.54 -7.89 -1.37
N ASN A 128 9.33 -8.47 -1.35
CA ASN A 128 8.86 -9.32 -0.25
C ASN A 128 9.23 -8.74 1.13
N PRO A 129 8.77 -7.52 1.46
CA PRO A 129 9.13 -6.85 2.70
C PRO A 129 8.25 -7.34 3.85
N ILE A 130 8.67 -7.01 5.06
CA ILE A 130 7.85 -7.08 6.26
C ILE A 130 6.95 -5.86 6.26
N PHE A 131 5.65 -6.06 6.44
CA PHE A 131 4.70 -4.94 6.50
C PHE A 131 4.45 -4.54 7.94
N THR A 132 4.28 -3.23 8.13
CA THR A 132 3.90 -2.65 9.41
C THR A 132 2.65 -1.78 9.29
N ILE A 133 1.92 -1.66 10.39
CA ILE A 133 0.85 -0.67 10.56
C ILE A 133 1.34 0.39 11.54
N SER A 134 1.26 1.65 11.11
CA SER A 134 1.59 2.80 11.95
C SER A 134 0.33 3.41 12.56
N PHE A 135 0.42 3.85 13.81
CA PHE A 135 -0.70 4.43 14.56
C PHE A 135 -0.50 5.92 14.85
N SER A 136 -1.60 6.64 15.10
CA SER A 136 -1.56 8.07 15.43
C SER A 136 -0.88 8.31 16.78
N ASN A 137 -0.08 9.38 16.88
CA ASN A 137 0.55 9.87 18.11
C ASN A 137 1.39 8.82 18.87
N THR A 138 1.95 7.83 18.16
CA THR A 138 2.82 6.82 18.76
C THR A 138 4.02 6.51 17.88
N LEU A 139 5.12 6.16 18.54
CA LEU A 139 6.33 5.62 17.92
C LEU A 139 6.19 4.15 17.49
N LEU A 140 5.18 3.46 18.03
CA LEU A 140 5.01 2.02 17.89
C LEU A 140 4.36 1.64 16.56
N VAL A 141 4.72 0.45 16.10
CA VAL A 141 4.20 -0.17 14.89
C VAL A 141 3.77 -1.62 15.16
N GLU A 142 2.73 -2.06 14.47
CA GLU A 142 2.29 -3.47 14.52
C GLU A 142 2.88 -4.21 13.31
N HIS A 143 3.58 -5.32 13.56
CA HIS A 143 4.03 -6.22 12.51
C HIS A 143 2.86 -7.04 11.95
N VAL A 144 2.69 -7.03 10.63
CA VAL A 144 1.59 -7.73 9.96
C VAL A 144 2.04 -8.51 8.72
N SER A 145 1.30 -9.57 8.40
CA SER A 145 1.45 -10.29 7.13
C SER A 145 0.95 -9.43 5.96
N GLY A 146 1.42 -9.72 4.74
CA GLY A 146 0.95 -9.01 3.54
C GLY A 146 -0.56 -9.10 3.34
N ILE A 147 -1.17 -10.26 3.66
CA ILE A 147 -2.63 -10.43 3.58
C ILE A 147 -3.33 -9.51 4.59
N LYS A 148 -2.87 -9.49 5.85
CA LYS A 148 -3.44 -8.62 6.89
C LYS A 148 -3.26 -7.14 6.54
N ALA A 149 -2.10 -6.75 5.99
CA ALA A 149 -1.86 -5.39 5.50
C ALA A 149 -2.80 -5.01 4.34
N MET A 150 -3.04 -5.95 3.42
CA MET A 150 -3.96 -5.75 2.30
C MET A 150 -5.40 -5.51 2.78
N PHE A 151 -5.89 -6.31 3.72
CA PHE A 151 -7.21 -6.11 4.32
C PHE A 151 -7.27 -4.85 5.20
N TYR A 152 -6.16 -4.46 5.83
CA TYR A 152 -6.09 -3.23 6.61
C TYR A 152 -6.41 -1.99 5.75
N MET A 153 -5.94 -1.96 4.49
CA MET A 153 -6.24 -0.87 3.53
C MET A 153 -7.72 -0.79 3.09
N LEU A 154 -8.51 -1.81 3.40
CA LEU A 154 -9.96 -1.84 3.18
C LEU A 154 -10.75 -1.62 4.49
N SER A 155 -10.04 -1.44 5.60
CA SER A 155 -10.63 -1.33 6.94
C SER A 155 -10.56 0.09 7.48
N THR A 156 -11.24 0.33 8.59
CA THR A 156 -11.09 1.59 9.34
C THR A 156 -9.77 1.57 10.11
N PRO A 157 -9.00 2.68 10.14
CA PRO A 157 -7.79 2.74 10.97
C PRO A 157 -8.13 2.43 12.42
N LYS A 158 -7.28 1.61 13.05
CA LYS A 158 -7.46 1.15 14.43
C LYS A 158 -6.64 2.01 15.38
N LYS A 159 -7.06 2.05 16.64
CA LYS A 159 -6.23 2.57 17.73
C LYS A 159 -5.13 1.55 18.07
N PRO A 160 -3.97 1.98 18.58
CA PRO A 160 -2.91 1.08 18.98
C PRO A 160 -3.39 0.10 20.05
N VAL A 161 -3.14 -1.20 19.86
CA VAL A 161 -3.37 -2.24 20.87
C VAL A 161 -2.00 -2.67 21.38
N HIS A 162 -1.71 -2.43 22.66
CA HIS A 162 -0.35 -2.56 23.21
C HIS A 162 0.26 -3.98 23.08
N GLU A 163 -0.56 -5.03 23.01
CA GLU A 163 -0.10 -6.42 22.98
C GLU A 163 0.72 -6.82 21.73
N HIS A 164 0.52 -6.15 20.60
CA HIS A 164 1.18 -6.50 19.33
C HIS A 164 2.09 -5.39 18.78
N ASN A 165 2.34 -4.37 19.59
CA ASN A 165 3.06 -3.18 19.19
C ASN A 165 4.56 -3.32 19.48
N THR A 166 5.39 -2.98 18.50
CA THR A 166 6.86 -3.05 18.57
C THR A 166 7.49 -1.79 17.96
N THR A 167 8.80 -1.61 18.08
CA THR A 167 9.54 -0.53 17.42
C THR A 167 10.16 -1.01 16.11
N LEU A 168 10.44 -0.08 15.19
CA LEU A 168 11.13 -0.42 13.93
C LEU A 168 12.54 -0.95 14.18
N ASP A 169 13.25 -0.44 15.20
CA ASP A 169 14.54 -0.99 15.62
C ASP A 169 14.44 -2.47 16.04
N ASN A 170 13.46 -2.82 16.90
CA ASN A 170 13.26 -4.21 17.32
C ASN A 170 12.90 -5.12 16.14
N LEU A 171 12.07 -4.66 15.21
CA LEU A 171 11.75 -5.42 13.99
C LEU A 171 12.97 -5.63 13.10
N SER A 172 13.85 -4.65 12.99
CA SER A 172 15.10 -4.76 12.22
C SER A 172 16.06 -5.80 12.81
N LYS A 173 16.07 -5.94 14.15
CA LYS A 173 16.85 -6.96 14.88
C LYS A 173 16.24 -8.35 14.74
N LEU A 174 14.91 -8.47 14.79
CA LEU A 174 14.21 -9.74 14.63
C LEU A 174 14.32 -10.30 13.21
N TYR A 175 14.39 -9.44 12.20
CA TYR A 175 14.42 -9.85 10.79
C TYR A 175 15.60 -9.22 10.01
N PRO A 176 16.85 -9.60 10.32
CA PRO A 176 18.03 -8.96 9.75
C PRO A 176 18.19 -9.17 8.23
N ASN A 177 17.53 -10.19 7.67
CA ASN A 177 17.62 -10.57 6.26
C ASN A 177 16.45 -10.05 5.42
N ARG A 178 15.62 -9.15 5.94
CA ARG A 178 14.45 -8.62 5.23
C ARG A 178 14.40 -7.09 5.25
N ILE A 179 13.71 -6.56 4.25
CA ILE A 179 13.37 -5.13 4.15
C ILE A 179 12.09 -4.89 4.96
N ILE A 180 12.00 -3.74 5.62
CA ILE A 180 10.78 -3.32 6.32
C ILE A 180 10.05 -2.29 5.44
N SER A 181 8.77 -2.50 5.19
CA SER A 181 7.90 -1.56 4.48
C SER A 181 6.96 -0.88 5.45
N VAL A 182 7.03 0.45 5.49
CA VAL A 182 6.27 1.30 6.40
C VAL A 182 5.37 2.23 5.59
N PHE A 183 4.11 2.33 6.02
CA PHE A 183 3.16 3.32 5.51
C PHE A 183 2.98 4.41 6.57
N PRO A 184 3.81 5.47 6.55
CA PRO A 184 3.84 6.45 7.64
C PRO A 184 2.54 7.26 7.75
N GLU A 185 1.71 7.33 6.70
CA GLU A 185 0.35 7.91 6.74
C GLU A 185 -0.60 7.13 7.68
N GLY A 186 -0.33 5.84 7.93
CA GLY A 186 -1.09 4.92 8.80
C GLY A 186 -2.55 4.65 8.39
N THR A 187 -3.07 5.32 7.37
CA THR A 187 -4.40 5.10 6.79
C THR A 187 -4.42 5.37 5.29
N THR A 188 -5.42 4.83 4.59
CA THR A 188 -5.57 5.04 3.15
C THR A 188 -6.06 6.44 2.77
N SER A 189 -5.48 6.98 1.70
CA SER A 189 -5.89 8.21 1.03
C SER A 189 -6.36 7.95 -0.41
N ASN A 190 -6.85 8.99 -1.07
CA ASN A 190 -7.27 8.94 -2.48
C ASN A 190 -6.14 9.21 -3.47
N GLY A 191 -4.89 9.30 -3.00
CA GLY A 191 -3.69 9.49 -3.81
C GLY A 191 -3.51 10.88 -4.43
N ARG A 192 -4.36 11.88 -4.11
CA ARG A 192 -4.20 13.27 -4.58
C ARG A 192 -3.26 14.11 -3.72
N GLY A 193 -3.05 13.72 -2.48
CA GLY A 193 -2.16 14.38 -1.53
C GLY A 193 -1.59 13.36 -0.54
N LEU A 194 -0.44 13.70 0.03
CA LEU A 194 0.22 12.90 1.05
C LEU A 194 -0.32 13.29 2.42
N LEU A 195 -0.90 12.35 3.16
CA LEU A 195 -1.39 12.62 4.51
C LEU A 195 -0.23 12.93 5.47
N LEU A 196 -0.59 13.52 6.60
CA LEU A 196 0.33 13.78 7.69
C LEU A 196 0.92 12.46 8.21
N PHE A 197 2.24 12.45 8.41
CA PHE A 197 2.94 11.27 8.89
C PHE A 197 2.72 11.06 10.39
N THR A 198 2.65 9.79 10.76
CA THR A 198 2.81 9.32 12.14
C THR A 198 4.26 9.39 12.56
N GLN A 199 4.51 9.34 13.87
CA GLN A 199 5.86 9.35 14.45
C GLN A 199 6.58 7.99 14.36
N SER A 200 6.01 7.03 13.61
CA SER A 200 6.53 5.65 13.54
C SER A 200 7.98 5.57 13.08
N LEU A 201 8.42 6.44 12.17
CA LEU A 201 9.79 6.44 11.64
C LEU A 201 10.84 6.89 12.67
N GLN A 202 10.44 7.60 13.72
CA GLN A 202 11.36 8.01 14.78
C GLN A 202 11.81 6.81 15.64
N SER A 203 11.09 5.68 15.58
CA SER A 203 11.46 4.43 16.27
C SER A 203 12.49 3.57 15.52
N SER A 204 13.00 4.06 14.39
CA SER A 204 14.01 3.38 13.56
C SER A 204 15.38 3.36 14.25
N ALA A 205 16.21 2.36 13.95
CA ALA A 205 17.57 2.32 14.48
C ALA A 205 18.43 3.49 13.92
N PRO A 206 19.49 3.91 14.64
CA PRO A 206 20.43 4.93 14.14
C PRO A 206 21.02 4.53 12.79
N GLN A 207 21.24 5.51 11.91
CA GLN A 207 21.87 5.31 10.60
C GLN A 207 21.12 4.34 9.65
N THR A 208 19.86 4.00 9.96
CA THR A 208 19.03 3.22 9.04
C THR A 208 18.83 3.95 7.73
N ARG A 209 18.81 3.21 6.63
CA ARG A 209 18.61 3.77 5.29
C ARG A 209 17.13 3.71 4.95
N ILE A 210 16.52 4.88 4.79
CA ILE A 210 15.12 5.01 4.38
C ILE A 210 15.05 5.29 2.88
N PHE A 211 14.31 4.48 2.14
CA PHE A 211 14.04 4.63 0.72
C PHE A 211 12.59 5.04 0.48
N PRO A 212 12.34 6.33 0.15
CA PRO A 212 11.06 6.76 -0.40
C PRO A 212 10.74 6.05 -1.72
N LEU A 213 9.56 5.46 -1.80
CA LEU A 213 9.05 4.75 -2.95
C LEU A 213 7.64 5.25 -3.29
N SER A 214 7.48 5.73 -4.52
CA SER A 214 6.22 6.21 -5.07
C SER A 214 5.66 5.19 -6.04
N ILE A 215 4.43 4.74 -5.79
CA ILE A 215 3.65 3.90 -6.70
C ILE A 215 2.51 4.75 -7.23
N LYS A 216 2.44 4.94 -8.55
CA LYS A 216 1.37 5.69 -9.20
C LYS A 216 0.58 4.80 -10.13
N TYR A 217 -0.73 4.86 -10.00
CA TYR A 217 -1.72 4.23 -10.86
C TYR A 217 -2.97 5.12 -10.90
N ASN A 218 -3.96 4.74 -11.70
CA ASN A 218 -5.18 5.53 -11.83
C ASN A 218 -5.91 5.67 -10.49
N LEU A 219 -6.26 6.90 -10.14
CA LEU A 219 -6.69 7.26 -8.79
C LEU A 219 -8.03 6.62 -8.36
N TYR A 220 -8.83 6.09 -9.28
CA TYR A 220 -10.08 5.36 -8.95
C TYR A 220 -9.85 4.00 -8.28
N LEU A 221 -8.62 3.45 -8.38
CA LEU A 221 -8.21 2.20 -7.72
C LEU A 221 -7.82 2.42 -6.25
N THR A 222 -7.71 3.67 -5.81
CA THR A 222 -7.48 3.99 -4.39
C THR A 222 -8.67 3.57 -3.53
N THR A 223 -8.41 3.25 -2.25
CA THR A 223 -9.41 2.79 -1.29
C THR A 223 -9.51 3.70 -0.07
N PRO A 224 -9.82 5.01 -0.23
CA PRO A 224 -9.99 5.92 0.89
C PRO A 224 -11.20 5.57 1.76
N HIS A 225 -12.17 4.80 1.31
CA HIS A 225 -13.28 4.37 2.17
C HIS A 225 -13.06 2.93 2.61
N PRO A 226 -13.41 2.58 3.87
CA PRO A 226 -13.60 1.19 4.21
C PRO A 226 -14.69 0.64 3.30
N GLY A 227 -14.34 -0.32 2.47
CA GLY A 227 -15.16 -0.74 1.34
C GLY A 227 -15.09 -2.24 1.13
N SER A 228 -16.06 -2.77 0.39
CA SER A 228 -16.02 -4.19 0.03
C SER A 228 -14.84 -4.45 -0.90
N LEU A 229 -14.04 -5.46 -0.55
CA LEU A 229 -12.98 -6.01 -1.40
C LEU A 229 -13.50 -6.27 -2.82
N PHE A 230 -14.76 -6.67 -2.95
CA PHE A 230 -15.46 -6.84 -4.21
C PHE A 230 -15.48 -5.58 -5.08
N THR A 231 -15.79 -4.41 -4.54
CA THR A 231 -15.81 -3.15 -5.32
C THR A 231 -14.42 -2.81 -5.85
N PHE A 232 -13.39 -3.03 -5.04
CA PHE A 232 -12.01 -2.83 -5.44
C PHE A 232 -11.62 -3.82 -6.54
N LEU A 233 -11.88 -5.12 -6.36
CA LEU A 233 -11.58 -6.14 -7.35
C LEU A 233 -12.35 -5.94 -8.66
N PHE A 234 -13.60 -5.48 -8.58
CA PHE A 234 -14.39 -5.10 -9.75
C PHE A 234 -13.67 -4.01 -10.54
N ARG A 235 -13.33 -2.87 -9.90
CA ARG A 235 -12.61 -1.78 -10.59
C ARG A 235 -11.26 -2.20 -11.14
N LEU A 236 -10.56 -3.11 -10.45
CA LEU A 236 -9.26 -3.61 -10.85
C LEU A 236 -9.35 -4.56 -12.05
N THR A 237 -10.28 -5.51 -12.04
CA THR A 237 -10.33 -6.58 -13.07
C THR A 237 -11.20 -6.22 -14.26
N PHE A 238 -12.13 -5.28 -14.13
CA PHE A 238 -13.04 -4.88 -15.21
C PHE A 238 -12.30 -4.19 -16.38
N LYS A 239 -11.15 -3.54 -16.11
CA LYS A 239 -10.33 -2.93 -17.15
C LYS A 239 -9.22 -3.87 -17.62
N LEU A 240 -9.03 -3.98 -18.94
CA LEU A 240 -8.00 -4.86 -19.55
C LEU A 240 -6.59 -4.61 -19.01
N SER A 241 -6.18 -3.35 -18.91
CA SER A 241 -4.85 -3.02 -18.40
C SER A 241 -4.83 -1.74 -17.58
N HIS A 242 -3.93 -1.75 -16.58
CA HIS A 242 -3.63 -0.60 -15.74
C HIS A 242 -2.17 -0.21 -15.92
N LYS A 243 -1.92 1.09 -16.06
CA LYS A 243 -0.55 1.62 -16.09
C LYS A 243 -0.10 1.87 -14.66
N ILE A 244 1.03 1.29 -14.29
CA ILE A 244 1.70 1.57 -13.02
C ILE A 244 3.06 2.21 -13.29
N HIS A 245 3.29 3.35 -12.65
CA HIS A 245 4.56 4.04 -12.66
C HIS A 245 5.17 3.97 -11.26
N ILE A 246 6.29 3.26 -11.13
CA ILE A 246 7.04 3.19 -9.88
C ILE A 246 8.27 4.08 -9.96
N LYS A 247 8.50 4.83 -8.89
CA LYS A 247 9.73 5.61 -8.69
C LYS A 247 10.27 5.31 -7.32
N ILE A 248 11.59 5.11 -7.24
CA ILE A 248 12.29 4.99 -5.97
C ILE A 248 13.30 6.13 -5.86
N SER A 249 13.53 6.61 -4.64
CA SER A 249 14.59 7.57 -4.38
C SER A 249 15.95 6.99 -4.78
N LYS A 250 16.77 7.79 -5.48
CA LYS A 250 18.12 7.38 -5.90
C LYS A 250 19.07 7.24 -4.71
N THR A 251 18.93 8.13 -3.74
CA THR A 251 19.72 8.17 -2.52
C THR A 251 18.86 7.82 -1.31
N PRO A 252 19.33 6.94 -0.41
CA PRO A 252 18.66 6.71 0.85
C PRO A 252 18.78 7.95 1.74
N ILE A 253 17.74 8.20 2.52
CA ILE A 253 17.79 9.16 3.63
C ILE A 253 18.39 8.40 4.82
N ILE A 254 19.53 8.87 5.32
CA ILE A 254 20.23 8.27 6.46
C ILE A 254 19.89 9.10 7.70
N LEU A 255 19.38 8.45 8.75
CA LEU A 255 19.02 9.16 9.98
C LEU A 255 20.27 9.57 10.77
N SER A 256 20.46 10.88 10.93
CA SER A 256 21.36 11.47 11.92
C SER A 256 20.61 12.17 13.06
N ASN A 257 19.42 12.74 12.80
CA ASN A 257 18.59 13.43 13.79
C ASN A 257 17.13 12.92 13.72
N TYR A 258 16.60 12.38 14.81
CA TYR A 258 15.28 11.70 14.86
C TYR A 258 14.08 12.66 14.80
N LYS A 259 14.23 13.90 15.29
CA LYS A 259 13.08 14.82 15.43
C LYS A 259 12.53 15.32 14.10
N GLU A 260 13.35 15.36 13.06
CA GLU A 260 12.98 15.91 11.74
C GLU A 260 12.79 14.82 10.66
N VAL A 261 12.89 13.54 11.04
CA VAL A 261 12.84 12.42 10.09
C VAL A 261 11.52 12.43 9.31
N ASP A 262 10.40 12.62 10.00
CA ASP A 262 9.07 12.61 9.37
C ASP A 262 8.92 13.77 8.38
N GLU A 263 9.46 14.95 8.70
CA GLU A 263 9.40 16.11 7.81
C GLU A 263 10.28 15.93 6.56
N ILE A 264 11.53 15.47 6.72
CA ILE A 264 12.46 15.26 5.61
C ILE A 264 11.95 14.14 4.70
N THR A 265 11.50 13.03 5.29
CA THR A 265 10.98 11.88 4.54
C THR A 265 9.65 12.19 3.85
N SER A 266 8.73 12.91 4.50
CA SER A 266 7.47 13.36 3.88
C SER A 266 7.72 14.32 2.72
N LEU A 267 8.67 15.25 2.86
CA LEU A 267 9.06 16.16 1.79
C LEU A 267 9.66 15.40 0.60
N SER A 268 10.56 14.44 0.86
CA SER A 268 11.17 13.62 -0.18
C SER A 268 10.12 12.76 -0.91
N LEU A 269 9.24 12.10 -0.17
CA LEU A 269 8.17 11.27 -0.74
C LEU A 269 7.15 12.12 -1.52
N SER A 270 6.78 13.30 -1.02
CA SER A 270 5.91 14.26 -1.70
C SER A 270 6.51 14.70 -3.05
N LYS A 271 7.81 15.06 -3.08
CA LYS A 271 8.52 15.42 -4.31
C LYS A 271 8.59 14.26 -5.30
N LEU A 272 8.94 13.06 -4.82
CA LEU A 272 9.02 11.85 -5.64
C LEU A 272 7.66 11.49 -6.26
N SER A 273 6.60 11.58 -5.43
CA SER A 273 5.22 11.32 -5.80
C SER A 273 4.55 12.49 -6.50
N LYS A 274 5.16 13.66 -6.63
CA LYS A 274 4.53 14.87 -7.21
C LYS A 274 3.12 15.12 -6.67
N VAL A 275 2.93 15.01 -5.35
CA VAL A 275 1.66 15.30 -4.67
C VAL A 275 1.95 16.22 -3.48
N PRO A 276 1.08 17.20 -3.18
CA PRO A 276 1.28 18.09 -2.04
C PRO A 276 1.15 17.33 -0.72
N ARG A 277 1.84 17.81 0.32
CA ARG A 277 1.63 17.37 1.70
C ARG A 277 0.37 18.03 2.25
N LEU A 278 -0.39 17.29 3.04
CA LEU A 278 -1.64 17.74 3.64
C LEU A 278 -1.51 17.74 5.17
N ASN A 279 -2.26 18.62 5.83
CA ASN A 279 -2.34 18.67 7.29
C ASN A 279 -3.48 17.79 7.85
N LEU A 280 -3.80 16.70 7.15
CA LEU A 280 -4.83 15.74 7.52
C LEU A 280 -4.17 14.38 7.74
N GLY A 281 -4.45 13.71 8.85
CA GLY A 281 -3.90 12.42 9.23
C GLY A 281 -4.96 11.39 9.62
N ILE A 282 -4.57 10.49 10.53
CA ILE A 282 -5.40 9.36 10.97
C ILE A 282 -6.61 9.83 11.80
N ASP A 283 -6.43 10.84 12.65
CA ASP A 283 -7.50 11.31 13.53
C ASP A 283 -8.62 12.00 12.74
N GLU A 284 -8.27 12.80 11.73
CA GLU A 284 -9.20 13.39 10.78
C GLU A 284 -9.90 12.31 9.94
N LYS A 285 -9.18 11.23 9.59
CA LYS A 285 -9.79 10.09 8.92
C LYS A 285 -10.87 9.43 9.76
N ILE A 286 -10.59 9.16 11.03
CA ILE A 286 -11.54 8.50 11.93
C ILE A 286 -12.80 9.36 12.07
N THR A 287 -12.65 10.67 12.25
CA THR A 287 -13.80 11.59 12.33
C THR A 287 -14.59 11.66 11.02
N PHE A 288 -13.91 11.68 9.87
CA PHE A 288 -14.55 11.61 8.55
C PHE A 288 -15.37 10.33 8.39
N LEU A 289 -14.81 9.17 8.75
CA LEU A 289 -15.48 7.88 8.59
C LEU A 289 -16.70 7.74 9.51
N LYS A 290 -16.65 8.31 10.72
CA LYS A 290 -17.82 8.40 11.61
C LYS A 290 -18.93 9.21 10.93
N ALA A 291 -18.63 10.40 10.41
CA ALA A 291 -19.60 11.24 9.71
C ALA A 291 -20.14 10.58 8.42
N TRP A 292 -19.28 9.87 7.69
CA TRP A 292 -19.66 9.11 6.49
C TRP A 292 -20.66 7.99 6.80
N LYS A 293 -20.41 7.21 7.86
CA LYS A 293 -21.28 6.08 8.27
C LYS A 293 -22.64 6.52 8.77
N THR A 294 -22.72 7.57 9.60
CA THR A 294 -24.00 8.09 10.10
C THR A 294 -24.92 8.48 8.95
N ARG A 295 -24.35 8.96 7.85
CA ARG A 295 -25.12 9.33 6.67
C ARG A 295 -25.63 8.15 5.86
N GLN A 296 -24.87 7.06 5.69
CA GLN A 296 -25.36 5.91 4.91
C GLN A 296 -26.59 5.22 5.53
N LYS A 297 -26.84 5.46 6.83
CA LYS A 297 -27.99 4.94 7.55
C LYS A 297 -29.25 5.82 7.46
N ASN A 298 -29.12 7.05 6.95
CA ASN A 298 -30.21 8.01 6.76
C ASN A 298 -30.51 8.17 5.27
#